data_AF-A0A4U5PDU2-F1
#
_entry.id   AF-A0A4U5PDU2-F1
#
_cell.length_a   1.000
_cell.length_b   1.000
_cell.length_c   1.000
_cell.angle_alpha   90.00
_cell.angle_beta   90.00
_cell.angle_gamma   90.00
#
_symmetry.space_group_name_H-M   'P 1'
#
loop_
_entity.id
_entity.type
_entity.pdbx_description
1 polymer ?
#
loop_
_entity_poly.entity_id
_entity_poly.type
_entity_poly.pdbx_seq_one_letter_code
_entity_poly.pdbx_strand_id
1 'polypeptide(L)'
;MPSFKLICFALLALVVVAHCCAPNNQKAMDLADAKTAKTLADTNLKNAQQKVKDGNEAKTKKAALEKIKDVLEEYQQAKTAFDNDQTVPKTAALEMAKNAAETKVNGLEVPNNDLNKVTENLATVNQEITVADAAIAAGTAAEATLQGLKKEAAEAAKKVTELEKQQ
;
A
#
# COMPACT_ATOMS: atom_id res chain seq x y z
N MET A 1 -1.84 -64.57 22.49
CA MET A 1 -2.06 -63.48 21.50
C MET A 1 -0.71 -63.01 20.95
N PRO A 2 -0.22 -63.60 19.85
CA PRO A 2 1.06 -63.24 19.24
C PRO A 2 0.80 -62.28 18.07
N SER A 3 0.50 -61.01 18.35
CA SER A 3 0.04 -60.11 17.26
C SER A 3 0.71 -58.74 17.26
N PHE A 4 1.25 -58.26 18.38
CA PHE A 4 1.82 -56.91 18.41
C PHE A 4 3.28 -56.85 17.91
N LYS A 5 4.09 -57.88 18.22
CA LYS A 5 5.50 -57.92 17.81
C LYS A 5 5.68 -58.13 16.30
N LEU A 6 4.84 -58.93 15.65
CA LEU A 6 4.91 -59.13 14.19
C LEU A 6 4.51 -57.88 13.40
N ILE A 7 3.52 -57.12 13.89
CA ILE A 7 3.06 -55.88 13.24
C ILE A 7 4.14 -54.79 13.35
N CYS A 8 4.80 -54.66 14.51
CA CYS A 8 5.92 -53.72 14.66
C CYS A 8 7.11 -54.04 13.76
N PHE A 9 7.46 -55.32 13.56
CA PHE A 9 8.54 -55.72 12.65
C PHE A 9 8.18 -55.55 11.17
N ALA A 10 6.91 -55.79 10.79
CA ALA A 10 6.45 -55.55 9.43
C ALA A 10 6.41 -54.04 9.07
N LEU A 11 6.04 -53.18 10.02
CA LEU A 11 6.09 -51.72 9.86
C LEU A 11 7.53 -51.19 9.83
N LEU A 12 8.44 -51.72 10.67
CA LEU A 12 9.85 -51.33 10.61
C LEU A 12 10.51 -51.76 9.30
N ALA A 13 10.17 -52.95 8.77
CA ALA A 13 10.66 -53.41 7.47
C ALA A 13 10.11 -52.55 6.32
N LEU A 14 8.86 -52.08 6.37
CA LEU A 14 8.30 -51.14 5.39
C LEU A 14 8.98 -49.77 5.45
N VAL A 15 9.34 -49.28 6.65
CA VAL A 15 10.08 -48.03 6.81
C VAL A 15 11.53 -48.15 6.32
N VAL A 16 12.18 -49.31 6.52
CA VAL A 16 13.55 -49.55 6.04
C VAL A 16 13.58 -49.81 4.52
N VAL A 17 12.56 -50.46 3.95
CA VAL A 17 12.43 -50.63 2.49
C VAL A 17 12.05 -49.31 1.80
N ALA A 18 11.29 -48.42 2.47
CA ALA A 18 11.07 -47.05 2.00
C ALA A 18 12.34 -46.18 2.08
N HIS A 19 13.22 -46.41 3.07
CA HIS A 19 14.53 -45.75 3.17
C HIS A 19 15.56 -46.23 2.14
N CYS A 20 15.27 -47.29 1.37
CA CYS A 20 16.09 -47.76 0.26
C CYS A 20 15.62 -47.23 -1.12
N CYS A 21 14.52 -46.47 -1.18
CA CYS A 21 14.02 -45.87 -2.41
C CYS A 21 14.09 -44.35 -2.37
N ALA A 22 15.12 -43.84 -3.06
CA ALA A 22 15.22 -42.52 -3.67
C ALA A 22 15.59 -41.33 -2.75
N PRO A 23 16.90 -41.08 -2.53
CA PRO A 23 17.41 -39.72 -2.29
C PRO A 23 16.91 -38.68 -3.33
N ASN A 24 16.46 -39.13 -4.51
CA ASN A 24 15.82 -38.30 -5.52
C ASN A 24 14.48 -37.69 -5.08
N ASN A 25 13.71 -38.33 -4.18
CA ASN A 25 12.44 -37.76 -3.71
C ASN A 25 12.65 -36.61 -2.73
N GLN A 26 13.66 -36.69 -1.86
CA GLN A 26 13.99 -35.60 -0.94
C GLN A 26 14.49 -34.36 -1.70
N LYS A 27 15.38 -34.54 -2.69
CA LYS A 27 15.85 -33.44 -3.55
C LYS A 27 14.71 -32.76 -4.34
N ALA A 28 13.72 -33.53 -4.79
CA ALA A 28 12.56 -32.99 -5.50
C ALA A 28 11.66 -32.17 -4.56
N MET A 29 11.46 -32.61 -3.32
CA MET A 29 10.73 -31.86 -2.29
C MET A 29 11.45 -30.56 -1.91
N ASP A 30 12.77 -30.62 -1.67
CA ASP A 30 13.57 -29.44 -1.33
C ASP A 30 13.54 -28.37 -2.44
N LEU A 31 13.53 -28.80 -3.72
CA LEU A 31 13.38 -27.88 -4.85
C LEU A 31 11.97 -27.26 -4.89
N ALA A 32 10.92 -28.04 -4.64
CA ALA A 32 9.55 -27.54 -4.61
C ALA A 32 9.34 -26.50 -3.50
N ASP A 33 9.89 -26.75 -2.32
CA ASP A 33 9.86 -25.81 -1.19
C ASP A 33 10.64 -24.54 -1.51
N ALA A 34 11.83 -24.66 -2.12
CA ALA A 34 12.61 -23.51 -2.54
C ALA A 34 11.91 -22.65 -3.60
N LYS A 35 11.22 -23.27 -4.58
CA LYS A 35 10.41 -22.56 -5.59
C LYS A 35 9.22 -21.84 -4.96
N THR A 36 8.59 -22.45 -3.96
CA THR A 36 7.50 -21.83 -3.19
C THR A 36 8.00 -20.64 -2.38
N ALA A 37 9.11 -20.80 -1.66
CA ALA A 37 9.73 -19.71 -0.91
C ALA A 37 10.15 -18.54 -1.82
N LYS A 38 10.72 -18.83 -3.00
CA LYS A 38 11.04 -17.80 -4.01
C LYS A 38 9.79 -17.05 -4.47
N THR A 39 8.70 -17.77 -4.74
CA THR A 39 7.44 -17.15 -5.17
C THR A 39 6.88 -16.21 -4.10
N LEU A 40 6.95 -16.62 -2.82
CA LEU A 40 6.54 -15.78 -1.70
C LEU A 40 7.42 -14.54 -1.56
N ALA A 41 8.75 -14.70 -1.63
CA ALA A 41 9.70 -13.58 -1.55
C ALA A 41 9.49 -12.58 -2.70
N ASP A 42 9.31 -13.07 -3.93
CA ASP A 42 9.02 -12.23 -5.10
C ASP A 42 7.69 -11.49 -4.96
N THR A 43 6.67 -12.15 -4.40
CA THR A 43 5.35 -11.54 -4.14
C THR A 43 5.45 -10.43 -3.10
N ASN A 44 6.14 -10.69 -1.99
CA ASN A 44 6.36 -9.69 -0.94
C ASN A 44 7.14 -8.48 -1.47
N LEU A 45 8.19 -8.73 -2.27
CA LEU A 45 8.96 -7.67 -2.92
C LEU A 45 8.10 -6.81 -3.84
N LYS A 46 7.27 -7.41 -4.70
CA LYS A 46 6.35 -6.68 -5.59
C LYS A 46 5.33 -5.86 -4.81
N ASN A 47 4.75 -6.44 -3.76
CA ASN A 47 3.79 -5.73 -2.91
C ASN A 47 4.42 -4.52 -2.22
N ALA A 48 5.64 -4.67 -1.69
CA ALA A 48 6.37 -3.55 -1.08
C ALA A 48 6.70 -2.46 -2.12
N GLN A 49 7.14 -2.84 -3.32
CA GLN A 49 7.37 -1.90 -4.42
C GLN A 49 6.10 -1.13 -4.80
N GLN A 50 4.96 -1.81 -4.86
CA GLN A 50 3.67 -1.17 -5.14
C GLN A 50 3.29 -0.19 -4.03
N LYS A 51 3.47 -0.55 -2.76
CA LYS A 51 3.21 0.38 -1.64
C LYS A 51 4.09 1.62 -1.67
N VAL A 52 5.36 1.50 -2.04
CA VAL A 52 6.25 2.66 -2.23
C VAL A 52 5.73 3.57 -3.35
N LYS A 53 5.30 2.98 -4.47
CA LYS A 53 4.70 3.73 -5.59
C LYS A 53 3.43 4.45 -5.16
N ASP A 54 2.49 3.74 -4.52
CA ASP A 54 1.22 4.30 -4.02
C ASP A 54 1.47 5.46 -3.04
N GLY A 55 2.44 5.30 -2.14
CA GLY A 55 2.83 6.34 -1.19
C GLY A 55 3.39 7.59 -1.87
N ASN A 56 4.18 7.43 -2.94
CA ASN A 56 4.69 8.56 -3.71
C ASN A 56 3.59 9.26 -4.52
N GLU A 57 2.65 8.52 -5.11
CA GLU A 57 1.47 9.10 -5.75
C GLU A 57 0.58 9.86 -4.75
N ALA A 58 0.44 9.32 -3.53
CA ALA A 58 -0.30 9.96 -2.44
C ALA A 58 0.34 11.28 -1.98
N LYS A 59 1.69 11.40 -1.96
CA LYS A 59 2.37 12.69 -1.68
C LYS A 59 1.94 13.77 -2.66
N THR A 60 1.93 13.45 -3.96
CA THR A 60 1.50 14.39 -5.01
C THR A 60 0.04 14.77 -4.86
N LYS A 61 -0.85 13.79 -4.60
CA LYS A 61 -2.27 14.05 -4.37
C LYS A 61 -2.51 14.91 -3.13
N LYS A 62 -1.83 14.62 -2.01
CA LYS A 62 -1.91 15.40 -0.79
C LYS A 62 -1.55 16.87 -1.03
N ALA A 63 -0.46 17.14 -1.74
CA ALA A 63 -0.06 18.51 -2.04
C ALA A 63 -1.11 19.28 -2.87
N ALA A 64 -1.84 18.59 -3.75
CA ALA A 64 -2.96 19.20 -4.47
C ALA A 64 -4.18 19.44 -3.56
N LEU A 65 -4.49 18.48 -2.69
CA LEU A 65 -5.59 18.60 -1.71
C LEU A 65 -5.34 19.70 -0.67
N GLU A 66 -4.11 19.90 -0.21
CA GLU A 66 -3.74 20.99 0.70
C GLU A 66 -4.01 22.36 0.05
N LYS A 67 -3.68 22.54 -1.24
CA LYS A 67 -4.03 23.78 -1.96
C LYS A 67 -5.54 23.98 -2.07
N ILE A 68 -6.29 22.91 -2.35
CA ILE A 68 -7.76 22.98 -2.40
C ILE A 68 -8.33 23.33 -1.02
N LYS A 69 -7.76 22.76 0.05
CA LYS A 69 -8.14 23.06 1.43
C LYS A 69 -7.93 24.54 1.76
N ASP A 70 -6.73 25.08 1.49
CA ASP A 70 -6.41 26.49 1.74
C ASP A 70 -7.43 27.42 1.06
N VAL A 71 -7.78 27.09 -0.18
CA VAL A 71 -8.76 27.81 -1.00
C VAL A 71 -10.17 27.77 -0.39
N LEU A 72 -10.62 26.60 0.06
CA LEU A 72 -11.93 26.43 0.70
C LEU A 72 -11.98 27.14 2.06
N GLU A 73 -10.89 27.14 2.83
CA GLU A 73 -10.79 27.87 4.11
C GLU A 73 -10.85 29.38 3.90
N GLU A 74 -10.15 29.92 2.90
CA GLU A 74 -10.21 31.34 2.55
C GLU A 74 -11.61 31.77 2.08
N TYR A 75 -12.25 30.94 1.27
CA TYR A 75 -13.62 31.18 0.84
C TYR A 75 -14.59 31.20 2.03
N GLN A 76 -14.42 30.29 3.00
CA GLN A 76 -15.21 30.25 4.23
C GLN A 76 -14.98 31.49 5.11
N GLN A 77 -13.74 31.94 5.25
CA GLN A 77 -13.39 33.14 6.02
C GLN A 77 -13.98 34.40 5.39
N ALA A 78 -13.83 34.56 4.07
CA ALA A 78 -14.38 35.71 3.34
C ALA A 78 -15.90 35.78 3.42
N LYS A 79 -16.59 34.63 3.31
CA LYS A 79 -18.03 34.53 3.57
C LYS A 79 -18.39 34.97 4.99
N THR A 80 -17.67 34.47 5.99
CA THR A 80 -17.96 34.78 7.40
C THR A 80 -17.76 36.27 7.68
N ALA A 81 -16.71 36.88 7.13
CA ALA A 81 -16.50 38.32 7.20
C ALA A 81 -17.65 39.10 6.54
N PHE A 82 -18.12 38.64 5.37
CA PHE A 82 -19.28 39.22 4.69
C PHE A 82 -20.57 39.10 5.50
N ASP A 83 -20.89 37.93 6.06
CA ASP A 83 -22.11 37.74 6.84
C ASP A 83 -22.15 38.62 8.10
N ASN A 84 -20.97 38.98 8.63
CA ASN A 84 -20.81 39.84 9.78
C ASN A 84 -20.74 41.35 9.45
N ASP A 85 -20.46 41.73 8.20
CA ASP A 85 -20.36 43.13 7.75
C ASP A 85 -21.25 43.39 6.52
N GLN A 86 -22.48 43.85 6.79
CA GLN A 86 -23.54 44.04 5.78
C GLN A 86 -23.33 45.26 4.87
N THR A 87 -22.19 45.95 4.97
CA THR A 87 -21.91 47.17 4.17
C THR A 87 -21.38 46.88 2.77
N VAL A 88 -20.94 45.64 2.51
CA VAL A 88 -20.48 45.20 1.18
C VAL A 88 -21.66 44.56 0.41
N PRO A 89 -21.83 44.76 -0.90
CA PRO A 89 -22.79 44.00 -1.69
C PRO A 89 -22.41 42.52 -1.75
N LYS A 90 -23.35 41.62 -1.44
CA LYS A 90 -23.17 40.15 -1.39
C LYS A 90 -22.48 39.55 -2.60
N THR A 91 -22.81 40.05 -3.78
CA THR A 91 -22.25 39.63 -5.06
C THR A 91 -20.77 40.00 -5.19
N ALA A 92 -20.37 41.21 -4.81
CA ALA A 92 -18.98 41.66 -4.93
C ALA A 92 -18.05 40.93 -3.94
N ALA A 93 -18.50 40.71 -2.71
CA ALA A 93 -17.71 39.96 -1.71
C ALA A 93 -17.52 38.48 -2.11
N LEU A 94 -18.58 37.82 -2.59
CA LEU A 94 -18.48 36.44 -3.08
C LEU A 94 -17.57 36.33 -4.31
N GLU A 95 -17.63 37.30 -5.22
CA GLU A 95 -16.84 37.29 -6.47
C GLU A 95 -15.36 37.56 -6.20
N MET A 96 -15.04 38.47 -5.26
CA MET A 96 -13.66 38.67 -4.80
C MET A 96 -13.10 37.45 -4.06
N ALA A 97 -13.90 36.81 -3.21
CA ALA A 97 -13.52 35.58 -2.52
C ALA A 97 -13.29 34.43 -3.49
N LYS A 98 -14.18 34.28 -4.49
CA LYS A 98 -14.06 33.30 -5.56
C LYS A 98 -12.81 33.53 -6.42
N ASN A 99 -12.53 34.78 -6.80
CA ASN A 99 -11.34 35.10 -7.60
C ASN A 99 -10.03 34.88 -6.82
N ALA A 100 -9.99 35.22 -5.53
CA ALA A 100 -8.84 34.94 -4.67
C ALA A 100 -8.58 33.42 -4.53
N ALA A 101 -9.66 32.67 -4.35
CA ALA A 101 -9.65 31.21 -4.37
C ALA A 101 -9.12 30.66 -5.70
N GLU A 102 -9.68 31.05 -6.84
CA GLU A 102 -9.31 30.56 -8.17
C GLU A 102 -7.84 30.89 -8.54
N THR A 103 -7.32 32.04 -8.11
CA THR A 103 -5.93 32.45 -8.37
C THR A 103 -4.92 31.53 -7.67
N LYS A 104 -5.29 30.88 -6.55
CA LYS A 104 -4.40 30.01 -5.76
C LYS A 104 -4.36 28.56 -6.24
N VAL A 105 -5.40 28.09 -6.93
CA VAL A 105 -5.53 26.69 -7.38
C VAL A 105 -4.89 26.41 -8.74
N ASN A 106 -4.42 27.43 -9.47
CA ASN A 106 -3.63 27.33 -10.71
C ASN A 106 -4.05 26.17 -11.65
N GLY A 107 -5.32 26.15 -12.07
CA GLY A 107 -5.86 25.15 -13.00
C GLY A 107 -6.41 23.86 -12.37
N LEU A 108 -6.48 23.75 -11.05
CA LEU A 108 -7.19 22.68 -10.35
C LEU A 108 -8.69 23.02 -10.27
N GLU A 109 -9.56 22.08 -10.65
CA GLU A 109 -11.01 22.26 -10.52
C GLU A 109 -11.40 22.29 -9.03
N VAL A 110 -11.95 23.43 -8.59
CA VAL A 110 -12.56 23.55 -7.26
C VAL A 110 -13.96 22.94 -7.32
N PRO A 111 -14.30 21.97 -6.44
CA PRO A 111 -15.65 21.42 -6.39
C PRO A 111 -16.66 22.52 -6.05
N ASN A 112 -17.68 22.64 -6.91
CA ASN A 112 -18.89 23.46 -6.80
C ASN A 112 -18.92 24.43 -5.59
N ASN A 113 -18.67 25.72 -5.85
CA ASN A 113 -18.58 26.82 -4.86
C ASN A 113 -19.92 27.17 -4.17
N ASP A 114 -20.87 26.23 -4.11
CA ASP A 114 -22.08 26.37 -3.33
C ASP A 114 -21.71 26.49 -1.86
N LEU A 115 -21.98 27.68 -1.34
CA LEU A 115 -21.60 28.18 -0.04
C LEU A 115 -22.08 27.28 1.11
N ASN A 116 -23.19 26.57 0.89
CA ASN A 116 -23.77 25.62 1.85
C ASN A 116 -23.00 24.29 1.90
N LYS A 117 -22.17 24.00 0.89
CA LYS A 117 -21.39 22.78 0.76
C LYS A 117 -19.91 22.95 1.08
N VAL A 118 -19.44 24.17 1.33
CA VAL A 118 -18.02 24.44 1.66
C VAL A 118 -17.56 23.64 2.87
N THR A 119 -18.38 23.55 3.91
CA THR A 119 -18.09 22.74 5.11
C THR A 119 -18.01 21.25 4.78
N GLU A 120 -18.90 20.74 3.92
CA GLU A 120 -18.90 19.34 3.48
C GLU A 120 -17.70 19.04 2.57
N ASN A 121 -17.35 19.97 1.68
CA ASN A 121 -16.19 19.89 0.81
C ASN A 121 -14.90 19.90 1.63
N LEU A 122 -14.79 20.77 2.65
CA LEU A 122 -13.66 20.77 3.59
C LEU A 122 -13.56 19.46 4.37
N ALA A 123 -14.68 18.92 4.84
CA ALA A 123 -14.68 17.62 5.53
C ALA A 123 -14.18 16.51 4.60
N THR A 124 -14.65 16.49 3.34
CA THR A 124 -14.23 15.53 2.32
C THR A 124 -12.74 15.66 2.01
N VAL A 125 -12.25 16.88 1.75
CA VAL A 125 -10.83 17.14 1.48
C VAL A 125 -9.95 16.74 2.67
N ASN A 126 -10.36 17.03 3.91
CA ASN A 126 -9.62 16.60 5.11
C ASN A 126 -9.59 15.06 5.25
N GLN A 127 -10.69 14.38 4.91
CA GLN A 127 -10.73 12.92 4.88
C GLN A 127 -9.78 12.35 3.82
N GLU A 128 -9.77 12.92 2.62
CA GLU A 128 -8.86 12.50 1.54
C GLU A 128 -7.39 12.77 1.88
N ILE A 129 -7.07 13.88 2.56
CA ILE A 129 -5.73 14.15 3.10
C ILE A 129 -5.34 13.08 4.12
N THR A 130 -6.26 12.70 5.02
CA THR A 130 -6.01 11.65 6.02
C THR A 130 -5.72 10.30 5.35
N VAL A 131 -6.49 9.96 4.31
CA VAL A 131 -6.24 8.74 3.51
C VAL A 131 -4.88 8.82 2.80
N ALA A 132 -4.53 9.97 2.23
CA ALA A 132 -3.23 10.18 1.61
C ALA A 132 -2.09 10.03 2.62
N ASP A 133 -2.22 10.56 3.83
CA ASP A 133 -1.24 10.40 4.91
C ASP A 133 -1.02 8.94 5.31
N ALA A 134 -2.10 8.16 5.40
CA ALA A 134 -2.00 6.72 5.66
C ALA A 134 -1.26 5.99 4.53
N ALA A 135 -1.51 6.35 3.26
CA ALA A 135 -0.82 5.77 2.11
C ALA A 135 0.67 6.17 2.07
N ILE A 136 1.00 7.42 2.41
CA ILE A 136 2.38 7.91 2.53
C ILE A 136 3.13 7.15 3.63
N ALA A 137 2.51 6.97 4.79
CA ALA A 137 3.09 6.22 5.90
C ALA A 137 3.33 4.75 5.52
N ALA A 138 2.36 4.10 4.86
CA ALA A 138 2.51 2.73 4.36
C ALA A 138 3.63 2.61 3.32
N GLY A 139 3.75 3.57 2.39
CA GLY A 139 4.84 3.62 1.41
C GLY A 139 6.21 3.81 2.07
N THR A 140 6.31 4.69 3.07
CA THR A 140 7.54 4.94 3.83
C THR A 140 7.98 3.68 4.61
N ALA A 141 7.04 2.99 5.25
CA ALA A 141 7.31 1.73 5.93
C ALA A 141 7.74 0.61 4.95
N ALA A 142 7.12 0.54 3.77
CA ALA A 142 7.51 -0.39 2.72
C ALA A 142 8.92 -0.09 2.18
N GLU A 143 9.28 1.19 2.03
CA GLU A 143 10.62 1.60 1.61
C GLU A 143 11.71 1.14 2.60
N ALA A 144 11.44 1.26 3.91
CA ALA A 144 12.35 0.83 4.96
C ALA A 144 12.64 -0.69 4.93
N THR A 145 11.68 -1.51 4.49
CA THR A 145 11.84 -2.97 4.41
C THR A 145 12.30 -3.47 3.04
N LEU A 146 12.27 -2.60 2.01
CA LEU A 146 12.50 -2.98 0.61
C LEU A 146 13.89 -3.56 0.35
N GLN A 147 14.93 -3.09 1.04
CA GLN A 147 16.29 -3.64 0.90
C GLN A 147 16.38 -5.08 1.43
N GLY A 148 15.71 -5.37 2.55
CA GLY A 148 15.64 -6.71 3.12
C GLY A 148 14.93 -7.68 2.17
N LEU A 149 13.77 -7.28 1.66
CA LEU A 149 12.99 -8.08 0.72
C LEU A 149 13.74 -8.34 -0.60
N LYS A 150 14.53 -7.37 -1.09
CA LYS A 150 15.41 -7.58 -2.26
C LYS A 150 16.47 -8.65 -2.00
N LYS A 151 17.06 -8.63 -0.80
CA LYS A 151 18.05 -9.62 -0.40
C LYS A 151 17.43 -11.01 -0.27
N GLU A 152 16.28 -11.12 0.40
CA GLU A 152 15.55 -12.38 0.55
C GLU A 152 15.14 -12.98 -0.81
N ALA A 153 14.61 -12.18 -1.72
CA ALA A 153 14.26 -12.62 -3.07
C ALA A 153 15.51 -13.10 -3.84
N ALA A 154 16.63 -12.40 -3.72
CA ALA A 154 17.89 -12.80 -4.36
C ALA A 154 18.46 -14.11 -3.78
N GLU A 155 18.38 -14.29 -2.46
CA GLU A 155 18.83 -15.52 -1.78
C GLU A 155 17.93 -16.71 -2.14
N ALA A 156 16.60 -16.52 -2.16
CA ALA A 156 15.67 -17.55 -2.59
C ALA A 156 15.89 -17.95 -4.06
N ALA A 157 16.16 -16.98 -4.94
CA ALA A 157 16.49 -17.25 -6.34
C ALA A 157 17.79 -18.06 -6.46
N LYS A 158 18.86 -17.67 -5.73
CA LYS A 158 20.12 -18.42 -5.70
C LYS A 158 19.91 -19.86 -5.23
N LYS A 159 19.13 -20.07 -4.17
CA LYS A 159 18.83 -21.40 -3.63
C LYS A 159 18.12 -22.30 -4.64
N VAL A 160 17.15 -21.77 -5.38
CA VAL A 160 16.48 -22.50 -6.47
C VAL A 160 17.50 -22.89 -7.54
N THR A 161 18.32 -21.95 -8.01
CA THR A 161 19.33 -22.22 -9.05
C THR A 161 20.37 -23.25 -8.60
N GLU A 162 20.77 -23.23 -7.33
CA GLU A 162 21.71 -24.21 -6.77
C GLU A 162 21.09 -25.61 -6.72
N LEU A 163 19.85 -25.73 -6.23
CA LEU A 163 19.14 -27.01 -6.18
C LEU A 163 18.86 -27.57 -7.58
N GLU A 164 18.56 -26.72 -8.57
CA GLU A 164 18.37 -27.14 -9.97
C GLU A 164 19.66 -27.69 -10.60
N LYS A 165 20.84 -27.18 -10.21
CA LYS A 165 22.14 -27.70 -10.67
C LYS A 165 22.54 -29.03 -10.03
N GLN A 166 21.90 -29.40 -8.91
CA GLN A 166 22.18 -30.64 -8.16
C GLN A 166 21.25 -31.81 -8.56
N GLN A 167 20.35 -31.57 -9.52
CA GLN A 167 19.53 -32.57 -10.20
C GLN A 167 20.26 -33.13 -11.42
#